data_AF-A0A7S4PEC8-F1
#
_entry.id   AF-A0A7S4PEC8-F1
#
_cell.length_a   1.000
_cell.length_b   1.000
_cell.length_c   1.000
_cell.angle_alpha   90.00
_cell.angle_beta   90.00
_cell.angle_gamma   90.00
#
_symmetry.space_group_name_H-M   'P 1'
#
loop_
_entity.id
_entity.type
_entity.pdbx_description
1 polymer ?
#
loop_
_entity_poly.entity_id
_entity_poly.type
_entity_poly.pdbx_seq_one_letter_code
_entity_poly.pdbx_strand_id
1 'polypeptide(L)'
;ETVRAAGREEEGSEEERTGEEEKARVKEEMEEQEEEEIGELVRGLFLSNSHSLVMACLRLMRKYFDNVLSNPRESKYRRIPKQNKAFKTRIASCPRSRFLLTAVGWHEDTDSWRLPADAKLRKMRQAVEEIIQLDAKTSSPLADSPAEIPAAARSEERNSLEASLGRARCMLDLRKSLQ
;
A
#
# COMPACT_ATOMS: atom_id res chain seq x y z
N GLU A 1 52.18 1.06 55.89
CA GLU A 1 51.16 0.02 55.69
C GLU A 1 49.85 0.69 55.27
N THR A 2 49.59 0.81 53.97
CA THR A 2 48.21 0.94 53.43
C THR A 2 48.29 0.77 51.90
N VAL A 3 48.02 -0.45 51.45
CA VAL A 3 47.66 -0.76 50.06
C VAL A 3 46.23 -1.30 50.15
N ARG A 4 45.41 -0.99 49.14
CA ARG A 4 44.04 -1.49 48.81
C ARG A 4 42.93 -0.48 49.11
N ALA A 5 41.94 -0.28 48.25
CA ALA A 5 41.66 -0.87 46.94
C ALA A 5 40.79 0.11 46.15
N ALA A 6 41.25 0.47 44.95
CA ALA A 6 40.36 0.84 43.86
C ALA A 6 40.03 -0.46 43.11
N GLY A 7 38.76 -0.76 42.91
CA GLY A 7 38.35 -1.98 42.25
C GLY A 7 36.88 -1.98 41.88
N ARG A 8 36.65 -1.73 40.59
CA ARG A 8 35.76 -2.48 39.71
C ARG A 8 34.30 -2.02 39.62
N GLU A 9 34.10 -1.03 38.76
CA GLU A 9 33.00 -1.00 37.81
C GLU A 9 33.64 -0.85 36.42
N GLU A 10 32.93 -1.18 35.32
CA GLU A 10 33.41 -1.29 33.91
C GLU A 10 33.78 -2.71 33.43
N GLU A 11 32.91 -3.69 33.65
CA GLU A 11 32.85 -4.93 32.82
C GLU A 11 31.39 -5.16 32.40
N GLY A 12 30.85 -4.24 31.58
CA GLY A 12 29.46 -4.35 31.08
C GLY A 12 29.21 -3.71 29.71
N SER A 13 30.18 -3.03 29.10
CA SER A 13 29.92 -2.15 27.95
C SER A 13 30.34 -2.70 26.58
N GLU A 14 31.11 -3.79 26.51
CA GLU A 14 31.69 -4.24 25.22
C GLU A 14 30.91 -5.37 24.53
N GLU A 15 30.24 -6.24 25.29
CA GLU A 15 29.49 -7.39 24.78
C GLU A 15 28.07 -7.06 24.26
N GLU A 16 27.44 -5.99 24.75
CA GLU A 16 26.12 -5.57 24.26
C GLU A 16 26.20 -4.88 22.88
N ARG A 17 27.32 -4.23 22.59
CA ARG A 17 27.53 -3.43 21.37
C ARG A 17 27.72 -4.29 20.11
N THR A 18 28.31 -5.47 20.25
CA THR A 18 28.51 -6.43 19.13
C THR A 18 27.22 -7.11 18.72
N GLY A 19 26.32 -7.41 19.67
CA GLY A 19 25.03 -8.02 19.38
C GLY A 19 24.03 -7.09 18.67
N GLU A 20 24.15 -5.78 18.87
CA GLU A 20 23.29 -4.79 18.21
C GLU A 20 23.70 -4.54 16.74
N GLU A 21 25.01 -4.50 16.46
CA GLU A 21 25.55 -4.41 15.10
C GLU A 21 25.26 -5.67 14.26
N GLU A 22 25.37 -6.86 14.85
CA GLU A 22 25.08 -8.11 14.16
C GLU A 22 23.58 -8.25 13.82
N LYS A 23 22.70 -7.83 14.75
CA LYS A 23 21.25 -7.75 14.49
C LYS A 23 20.91 -6.76 13.39
N ALA A 24 21.60 -5.62 13.31
CA ALA A 24 21.39 -4.64 12.26
C ALA A 24 21.76 -5.19 10.87
N ARG A 25 22.91 -5.89 10.76
CA ARG A 25 23.36 -6.53 9.51
C ARG A 25 22.39 -7.60 9.03
N VAL A 26 21.97 -8.50 9.92
CA VAL A 26 21.00 -9.57 9.58
C VAL A 26 19.65 -8.98 9.15
N LYS A 27 19.23 -7.88 9.78
CA LYS A 27 18.01 -7.17 9.39
C LYS A 27 18.13 -6.56 7.99
N GLU A 28 19.28 -5.97 7.67
CA GLU A 28 19.55 -5.38 6.35
C GLU A 28 19.58 -6.44 5.25
N GLU A 29 20.28 -7.56 5.46
CA GLU A 29 20.31 -8.70 4.52
C GLU A 29 18.91 -9.30 4.28
N MET A 30 18.11 -9.45 5.34
CA MET A 30 16.74 -9.93 5.20
C MET A 30 15.87 -8.95 4.41
N GLU A 31 16.04 -7.64 4.62
CA GLU A 31 15.32 -6.62 3.85
C GLU A 31 15.71 -6.62 2.36
N GLU A 32 16.98 -6.88 2.02
CA GLU A 32 17.45 -6.99 0.63
C GLU A 32 16.85 -8.21 -0.08
N GLN A 33 16.83 -9.38 0.59
CA GLN A 33 16.20 -10.59 0.06
C GLN A 33 14.70 -10.38 -0.22
N GLU A 34 14.00 -9.66 0.66
CA GLU A 34 12.60 -9.31 0.46
C GLU A 34 12.40 -8.37 -0.75
N GLU A 35 13.36 -7.49 -1.06
CA GLU A 35 13.30 -6.62 -2.24
C GLU A 35 13.52 -7.38 -3.55
N GLU A 36 14.45 -8.34 -3.55
CA GLU A 36 14.71 -9.21 -4.69
C GLU A 36 13.47 -10.06 -5.02
N GLU A 37 12.82 -10.63 -4.00
CA GLU A 37 11.57 -11.41 -4.15
C GLU A 37 10.48 -10.60 -4.87
N ILE A 38 10.32 -9.31 -4.53
CA ILE A 38 9.36 -8.43 -5.20
C ILE A 38 9.69 -8.28 -6.69
N GLY A 39 10.95 -8.06 -7.03
CA GLY A 39 11.40 -7.97 -8.42
C GLY A 39 11.13 -9.25 -9.19
N GLU A 40 11.39 -10.42 -8.59
CA GLU A 40 11.08 -11.72 -9.19
C GLU A 40 9.59 -11.92 -9.43
N LEU A 41 8.73 -11.49 -8.50
CA LEU A 41 7.28 -11.59 -8.67
C LEU A 41 6.76 -10.70 -9.80
N VAL A 42 7.28 -9.47 -9.94
CA VAL A 42 6.93 -8.57 -11.04
C VAL A 42 7.36 -9.15 -12.39
N ARG A 43 8.62 -9.59 -12.51
CA ARG A 43 9.16 -10.21 -13.73
C ARG A 43 8.46 -11.53 -14.05
N GLY A 44 8.22 -12.36 -13.05
CA GLY A 44 7.52 -13.64 -13.17
C GLY A 44 6.06 -13.47 -13.60
N LEU A 45 5.38 -12.42 -13.14
CA LEU A 45 4.04 -12.09 -13.62
C LEU A 45 4.07 -11.77 -15.13
N PHE A 46 5.04 -10.96 -15.57
CA PHE A 46 5.22 -10.57 -16.97
C PHE A 46 5.45 -11.76 -17.91
N LEU A 47 6.30 -12.72 -17.52
CA LEU A 47 6.63 -13.88 -18.34
C LEU A 47 5.52 -14.94 -18.42
N SER A 48 4.57 -14.91 -17.49
CA SER A 48 3.57 -15.99 -17.34
C SER A 48 2.29 -15.82 -18.18
N ASN A 49 2.12 -14.68 -18.87
CA ASN A 49 0.85 -14.28 -19.49
C ASN A 49 1.09 -13.41 -20.74
N SER A 50 0.02 -13.13 -21.49
CA SER A 50 0.09 -12.15 -22.59
C SER A 50 0.54 -10.78 -22.08
N HIS A 51 1.58 -10.21 -22.71
CA HIS A 51 2.21 -8.96 -22.27
C HIS A 51 1.20 -7.81 -22.11
N SER A 52 0.22 -7.68 -23.01
CA SER A 52 -0.77 -6.60 -22.94
C SER A 52 -1.69 -6.70 -21.73
N LEU A 53 -2.12 -7.92 -21.37
CA LEU A 53 -2.95 -8.18 -20.19
C LEU A 53 -2.16 -7.93 -18.91
N VAL A 54 -0.90 -8.39 -18.85
CA VAL A 54 -0.06 -8.19 -17.67
C VAL A 54 0.26 -6.72 -17.47
N MET A 55 0.60 -5.98 -18.51
CA MET A 55 0.89 -4.55 -18.38
C MET A 55 -0.35 -3.78 -17.90
N ALA A 56 -1.54 -4.10 -18.39
CA ALA A 56 -2.78 -3.50 -17.89
C ALA A 56 -3.02 -3.82 -16.40
N CYS A 57 -2.68 -5.03 -15.97
CA CYS A 57 -2.74 -5.50 -14.58
C CYS A 57 -1.74 -4.76 -13.68
N LEU A 58 -0.46 -4.75 -14.06
CA LEU A 58 0.61 -4.06 -13.35
C LEU A 58 0.40 -2.56 -13.25
N ARG A 59 -0.03 -1.89 -14.34
CA ARG A 59 -0.37 -0.46 -14.32
C ARG A 59 -1.54 -0.16 -13.37
N LEU A 60 -2.52 -1.05 -13.24
CA LEU A 60 -3.59 -0.89 -12.25
C LEU A 60 -3.08 -1.10 -10.81
N MET A 61 -2.24 -2.11 -10.58
CA MET A 61 -1.61 -2.31 -9.27
C MET A 61 -0.75 -1.12 -8.86
N ARG A 62 0.07 -0.59 -9.77
CA ARG A 62 0.86 0.64 -9.55
C ARG A 62 -0.04 1.79 -9.08
N LYS A 63 -1.18 2.01 -9.73
CA LYS A 63 -2.16 3.03 -9.32
C LYS A 63 -2.68 2.82 -7.89
N TYR A 64 -2.96 1.58 -7.48
CA TYR A 64 -3.37 1.31 -6.10
C TYR A 64 -2.24 1.56 -5.10
N PHE A 65 -1.00 1.18 -5.46
CA PHE A 65 0.18 1.40 -4.62
C PHE A 65 0.50 2.88 -4.50
N ASP A 66 0.50 3.63 -5.59
CA ASP A 66 0.73 5.08 -5.61
C ASP A 66 -0.28 5.83 -4.73
N ASN A 67 -1.56 5.42 -4.73
CA ASN A 67 -2.58 6.02 -3.89
C ASN A 67 -2.26 5.85 -2.39
N VAL A 68 -1.84 4.66 -1.99
CA VAL A 68 -1.41 4.35 -0.61
C VAL A 68 -0.14 5.11 -0.27
N LEU A 69 0.88 5.08 -1.13
CA LEU A 69 2.16 5.74 -0.90
C LEU A 69 2.01 7.27 -0.79
N SER A 70 1.12 7.85 -1.60
CA SER A 70 0.82 9.29 -1.57
C SER A 70 -0.02 9.69 -0.36
N ASN A 71 -0.88 8.80 0.12
CA ASN A 71 -1.81 9.07 1.21
C ASN A 71 -1.86 7.90 2.21
N PRO A 72 -0.77 7.65 2.96
CA PRO A 72 -0.60 6.41 3.73
C PRO A 72 -1.54 6.29 4.92
N ARG A 73 -2.13 7.37 5.41
CA ARG A 73 -3.08 7.35 6.55
C ARG A 73 -4.54 7.25 6.12
N GLU A 74 -4.81 7.36 4.82
CA GLU A 74 -6.16 7.38 4.28
C GLU A 74 -6.67 5.94 4.09
N SER A 75 -7.71 5.59 4.85
CA SER A 75 -8.23 4.23 4.96
C SER A 75 -8.87 3.74 3.67
N LYS A 76 -9.45 4.63 2.86
CA LYS A 76 -10.10 4.27 1.59
C LYS A 76 -9.12 3.69 0.57
N TYR A 77 -7.83 4.05 0.63
CA TYR A 77 -6.80 3.52 -0.26
C TYR A 77 -6.22 2.20 0.24
N ARG A 78 -6.48 1.83 1.50
CA ARG A 78 -6.03 0.57 2.12
C ARG A 78 -7.04 -0.57 1.97
N ARG A 79 -8.08 -0.38 1.15
CA ARG A 79 -9.09 -1.40 0.84
C ARG A 79 -9.39 -1.42 -0.65
N ILE A 80 -9.31 -2.60 -1.26
CA ILE A 80 -9.68 -2.82 -2.67
C ILE A 80 -10.86 -3.81 -2.69
N PRO A 81 -12.09 -3.35 -2.97
CA PRO A 81 -13.24 -4.25 -3.12
C PRO A 81 -13.07 -5.19 -4.33
N LYS A 82 -13.28 -6.50 -4.15
CA LYS A 82 -13.24 -7.48 -5.25
C LYS A 82 -14.35 -7.23 -6.28
N GLN A 83 -15.41 -6.52 -5.88
CA GLN A 83 -16.50 -6.13 -6.77
C GLN A 83 -16.13 -5.00 -7.75
N ASN A 84 -15.00 -4.32 -7.54
CA ASN A 84 -14.56 -3.25 -8.44
C ASN A 84 -14.34 -3.80 -9.86
N LYS A 85 -15.02 -3.20 -10.85
CA LYS A 85 -14.94 -3.62 -12.26
C LYS A 85 -13.50 -3.65 -12.76
N ALA A 86 -12.70 -2.61 -12.45
CA ALA A 86 -11.30 -2.54 -12.85
C ALA A 86 -10.47 -3.67 -12.22
N PHE A 87 -10.72 -3.98 -10.95
CA PHE A 87 -10.06 -5.07 -10.26
C PHE A 87 -10.40 -6.42 -10.90
N LYS A 88 -11.69 -6.71 -11.13
CA LYS A 88 -12.15 -7.96 -11.75
C LYS A 88 -11.55 -8.17 -13.14
N THR A 89 -11.54 -7.13 -13.96
CA THR A 89 -11.15 -7.28 -15.37
C THR A 89 -9.64 -7.34 -15.57
N ARG A 90 -8.85 -6.70 -14.71
CA ARG A 90 -7.39 -6.58 -14.90
C ARG A 90 -6.56 -7.37 -13.89
N ILE A 91 -6.96 -7.41 -12.62
CA ILE A 91 -6.17 -8.08 -11.57
C ILE A 91 -6.68 -9.49 -11.34
N ALA A 92 -7.99 -9.68 -11.15
CA ALA A 92 -8.56 -11.00 -10.90
C ALA A 92 -8.41 -11.95 -12.11
N SER A 93 -8.30 -11.40 -13.33
CA SER A 93 -8.01 -12.15 -14.56
C SER A 93 -6.54 -12.59 -14.67
N CYS A 94 -5.65 -12.13 -13.78
CA CYS A 94 -4.25 -12.54 -13.69
C CYS A 94 -4.01 -13.29 -12.37
N PRO A 95 -4.21 -14.61 -12.28
CA PRO A 95 -4.16 -15.35 -11.01
C PRO A 95 -2.84 -15.21 -10.22
N ARG A 96 -1.72 -14.91 -10.89
CA ARG A 96 -0.42 -14.70 -10.23
C ARG A 96 -0.27 -13.31 -9.60
N SER A 97 -1.12 -12.34 -9.96
CA SER A 97 -1.11 -10.98 -9.40
C SER A 97 -1.32 -10.96 -7.88
N ARG A 98 -2.06 -11.95 -7.35
CA ARG A 98 -2.29 -12.12 -5.91
C ARG A 98 -1.00 -12.30 -5.12
N PHE A 99 0.01 -12.96 -5.70
CA PHE A 99 1.30 -13.15 -5.02
C PHE A 99 2.01 -11.82 -4.80
N LEU A 100 1.98 -10.93 -5.80
CA LEU A 100 2.54 -9.59 -5.67
C LEU A 100 1.76 -8.75 -4.64
N LEU A 101 0.41 -8.82 -4.65
CA LEU A 101 -0.42 -8.15 -3.65
C LEU A 101 -0.08 -8.62 -2.23
N THR A 102 0.02 -9.92 -2.01
CA THR A 102 0.39 -10.50 -0.71
C THR A 102 1.80 -10.11 -0.30
N ALA A 103 2.78 -10.18 -1.20
CA ALA A 103 4.17 -9.86 -0.90
C ALA A 103 4.37 -8.40 -0.48
N VAL A 104 3.61 -7.45 -1.05
CA VAL A 104 3.64 -6.04 -0.62
C VAL A 104 2.74 -5.75 0.59
N GLY A 105 2.13 -6.77 1.19
CA GLY A 105 1.43 -6.70 2.48
C GLY A 105 -0.10 -6.63 2.42
N TRP A 106 -0.72 -6.79 1.25
CA TRP A 106 -2.18 -6.90 1.18
C TRP A 106 -2.66 -8.29 1.60
N HIS A 107 -3.73 -8.34 2.39
CA HIS A 107 -4.38 -9.59 2.76
C HIS A 107 -5.70 -9.73 2.03
N GLU A 108 -5.93 -10.93 1.51
CA GLU A 108 -7.21 -11.30 0.91
C GLU A 108 -8.24 -11.62 2.01
N ASP A 109 -9.33 -10.87 2.01
CA ASP A 109 -10.54 -11.14 2.79
C ASP A 109 -11.62 -11.69 1.84
N THR A 110 -12.81 -12.02 2.35
CA THR A 110 -13.93 -12.58 1.60
C THR A 110 -14.28 -11.70 0.39
N ASP A 111 -14.53 -10.41 0.62
CA ASP A 111 -15.04 -9.47 -0.39
C ASP A 111 -14.05 -8.38 -0.81
N SER A 112 -12.89 -8.28 -0.16
CA SER A 112 -11.92 -7.22 -0.43
C SER A 112 -10.48 -7.63 -0.13
N TRP A 113 -9.53 -6.90 -0.70
CA TRP A 113 -8.15 -6.90 -0.24
C TRP A 113 -7.95 -5.76 0.75
N ARG A 114 -7.22 -6.00 1.84
CA ARG A 114 -6.97 -5.00 2.90
C ARG A 114 -5.49 -4.87 3.18
N LEU A 115 -5.04 -3.63 3.40
CA LEU A 115 -3.66 -3.32 3.81
C LEU A 115 -3.64 -2.89 5.29
N PRO A 116 -3.03 -3.68 6.19
CA PRO A 116 -2.91 -3.37 7.61
C PRO A 116 -2.21 -2.02 7.86
N ALA A 117 -2.59 -1.31 8.91
CA ALA A 117 -2.08 0.03 9.22
C ALA A 117 -0.54 0.07 9.34
N ASP A 118 0.03 -1.00 9.89
CA ASP A 118 1.43 -1.27 10.16
C ASP A 118 2.20 -1.88 8.98
N ALA A 119 1.55 -2.10 7.84
CA ALA A 119 2.19 -2.67 6.66
C ALA A 119 3.42 -1.86 6.21
N LYS A 120 4.54 -2.56 5.98
CA LYS A 120 5.80 -1.97 5.53
C LYS A 120 5.68 -1.48 4.09
N LEU A 121 5.59 -0.16 3.89
CA LEU A 121 5.45 0.44 2.56
C LEU A 121 6.71 0.37 1.68
N ARG A 122 7.84 -0.12 2.21
CA ARG A 122 9.11 -0.30 1.47
C ARG A 122 8.93 -1.27 0.31
N LYS A 123 8.37 -2.47 0.57
CA LYS A 123 8.07 -3.49 -0.46
C LYS A 123 7.14 -2.93 -1.56
N MET A 124 6.18 -2.11 -1.16
CA MET A 124 5.26 -1.45 -2.10
C MET A 124 5.97 -0.43 -3.00
N ARG A 125 6.92 0.35 -2.46
CA ARG A 125 7.77 1.25 -3.29
C ARG A 125 8.62 0.45 -4.27
N GLN A 126 9.24 -0.64 -3.82
CA GLN A 126 10.04 -1.50 -4.69
C GLN A 126 9.20 -2.05 -5.84
N ALA A 127 7.99 -2.53 -5.55
CA ALA A 127 7.07 -3.01 -6.58
C ALA A 127 6.71 -1.92 -7.60
N VAL A 128 6.47 -0.68 -7.14
CA VAL A 128 6.20 0.46 -8.04
C VAL A 128 7.38 0.73 -8.96
N GLU A 129 8.61 0.76 -8.42
CA GLU A 129 9.82 0.99 -9.19
C GLU A 129 10.05 -0.10 -10.26
N GLU A 130 9.97 -1.37 -9.87
CA GLU A 130 10.10 -2.52 -10.79
C GLU A 130 9.04 -2.46 -11.91
N ILE A 131 7.80 -2.08 -11.59
CA ILE A 131 6.74 -1.90 -12.59
C ILE A 131 7.08 -0.76 -13.56
N ILE A 132 7.61 0.36 -13.07
CA ILE A 132 8.01 1.50 -13.91
C ILE A 132 9.14 1.09 -14.86
N GLN A 133 10.17 0.42 -14.36
CA GLN A 133 11.30 -0.03 -15.17
C GLN A 133 10.86 -1.02 -16.25
N LEU A 134 9.98 -1.96 -15.90
CA LEU A 134 9.41 -2.92 -16.84
C LEU A 134 8.53 -2.22 -17.89
N ASP A 135 7.70 -1.26 -17.49
CA ASP A 135 6.85 -0.47 -18.39
C ASP A 135 7.72 0.32 -19.37
N ALA A 136 8.76 1.01 -18.90
CA ALA A 136 9.69 1.74 -19.75
C ALA A 136 10.42 0.83 -20.76
N LYS A 137 10.79 -0.39 -20.36
CA LYS A 137 11.48 -1.35 -21.24
C LYS A 137 10.55 -2.00 -22.27
N THR A 138 9.25 -2.04 -21.98
CA THR A 138 8.24 -2.67 -22.83
C THR A 138 7.45 -1.65 -23.67
N SER A 139 7.40 -0.39 -23.24
CA SER A 139 6.81 0.72 -23.98
C SER A 139 7.79 1.22 -25.04
N SER A 140 7.68 0.69 -26.26
CA SER A 140 7.94 1.50 -27.45
C SER A 140 6.82 2.57 -27.55
N PRO A 141 7.09 3.83 -27.96
CA PRO A 141 6.32 5.03 -27.57
C PRO A 141 4.94 5.25 -28.24
N LEU A 142 4.16 4.21 -28.52
CA LEU A 142 2.86 4.32 -29.20
C LEU A 142 1.77 3.52 -28.49
N ALA A 143 1.31 3.98 -27.33
CA ALA A 143 -0.09 3.86 -26.87
C ALA A 143 -0.20 4.15 -25.37
N ASP A 144 -0.66 5.35 -25.03
CA ASP A 144 -1.59 5.44 -23.91
C ASP A 144 -2.60 6.56 -24.16
N SER A 145 -3.84 6.15 -24.43
CA SER A 145 -5.02 7.00 -24.33
C SER A 145 -5.47 6.98 -22.87
N PRO A 146 -5.72 8.12 -22.24
CA PRO A 146 -5.94 8.19 -20.79
C PRO A 146 -7.31 7.63 -20.43
N ALA A 147 -7.35 6.38 -19.96
CA ALA A 147 -8.52 5.84 -19.29
C ALA A 147 -8.59 6.39 -17.86
N GLU A 148 -9.43 7.42 -17.68
CA GLU A 148 -9.86 7.97 -16.40
C GLU A 148 -10.29 6.85 -15.45
N ILE A 149 -9.75 6.88 -14.24
CA ILE A 149 -10.28 6.12 -13.12
C ILE A 149 -11.52 6.88 -12.65
N PRO A 150 -12.74 6.31 -12.66
CA PRO A 150 -13.90 7.02 -12.14
C PRO A 150 -13.72 7.21 -10.64
N ALA A 151 -13.96 8.45 -10.20
CA ALA A 151 -13.90 8.94 -8.83
C ALA A 151 -14.91 8.24 -7.90
N ALA A 152 -14.74 6.94 -7.65
CA ALA A 152 -15.50 6.18 -6.66
C ALA A 152 -15.06 6.47 -5.21
N ALA A 153 -14.19 7.48 -5.01
CA ALA A 153 -13.99 8.14 -3.72
C ALA A 153 -14.83 9.44 -3.59
N ARG A 154 -15.95 9.55 -4.33
CA ARG A 154 -16.82 10.75 -4.32
C ARG A 154 -18.30 10.46 -4.04
N SER A 155 -18.69 9.27 -3.55
CA SER A 155 -20.12 8.92 -3.48
C SER A 155 -20.68 8.39 -2.15
N GLU A 156 -19.96 8.41 -1.02
CA GLU A 156 -20.54 7.93 0.26
C GLU A 156 -20.55 8.97 1.39
N GLU A 157 -20.34 10.25 1.08
CA GLU A 157 -20.48 11.36 2.03
C GLU A 157 -21.56 12.36 1.60
N ARG A 158 -22.69 11.83 1.11
CA ARG A 158 -23.95 12.60 0.99
C ARG A 158 -25.14 11.98 1.72
N ASN A 159 -25.01 10.78 2.30
CA ASN A 159 -26.13 10.08 2.96
C ASN A 159 -25.96 9.85 4.48
N SER A 160 -25.08 10.61 5.15
CA SER A 160 -25.02 10.60 6.63
C SER A 160 -25.16 12.00 7.25
N LEU A 161 -24.96 13.08 6.48
CA LEU A 161 -25.11 14.46 6.96
C LEU A 161 -26.53 15.05 6.82
N GLU A 162 -27.42 14.45 6.04
CA GLU A 162 -28.86 14.83 6.03
C GLU A 162 -29.69 14.11 7.11
N ALA A 163 -29.15 13.08 7.76
CA ALA A 163 -29.86 12.37 8.83
C ALA A 163 -29.72 13.02 10.22
N SER A 164 -28.81 14.01 10.37
CA SER A 164 -28.57 14.71 11.64
C SER A 164 -28.97 16.20 11.62
N LEU A 165 -29.35 16.76 10.46
CA LEU A 165 -29.88 18.12 10.34
C LEU A 165 -31.41 18.18 10.15
N GLY A 166 -32.12 17.10 10.49
CA GLY A 166 -33.59 17.03 10.52
C GLY A 166 -34.28 17.77 11.68
N ARG A 167 -33.65 18.73 12.37
CA ARG A 167 -34.29 19.43 13.51
C ARG A 167 -34.08 20.95 13.63
N ALA A 168 -33.39 21.62 12.71
CA ALA A 168 -33.08 23.06 12.85
C ALA A 168 -33.74 23.99 11.80
N ARG A 169 -34.76 23.53 11.07
CA ARG A 169 -35.48 24.34 10.07
C ARG A 169 -37.01 24.29 10.20
N CYS A 170 -37.53 24.01 11.41
CA CYS A 170 -38.98 24.01 11.68
C CYS A 170 -39.43 25.11 12.67
N MET A 171 -38.59 26.13 12.93
CA MET A 171 -38.88 27.20 13.90
C MET A 171 -38.72 28.62 13.34
N LEU A 172 -38.64 28.79 12.01
CA LEU A 172 -38.43 30.11 11.39
C LEU A 172 -39.40 30.49 10.26
N ASP A 173 -40.46 29.72 10.03
CA ASP A 173 -41.52 30.07 9.07
C ASP A 173 -42.92 30.22 9.69
N LEU A 174 -43.02 30.39 11.02
CA LEU A 174 -44.28 30.78 11.69
C LEU A 174 -44.33 32.27 12.09
N ARG A 175 -43.35 33.10 11.70
CA ARG A 175 -43.28 34.53 12.08
C ARG A 175 -43.41 35.51 10.90
N LYS A 176 -43.86 35.06 9.73
CA LYS A 176 -44.12 35.92 8.55
C LYS A 176 -45.55 35.89 8.04
N SER A 177 -46.50 35.31 8.79
CA SER A 177 -47.94 35.32 8.44
C SER A 177 -48.82 36.12 9.41
N LEU A 178 -48.23 36.91 10.30
CA LEU A 178 -48.96 37.86 11.15
C LEU A 178 -48.19 39.17 11.23
N GLN A 179 -48.24 39.95 10.15
CA GLN A 179 -48.22 41.42 10.15
C GLN A 179 -48.59 41.94 8.77
#